data_AF-A0A957LAD1-F1
#
_entry.id   AF-A0A957LAD1-F1
#
_cell.length_a   1.000
_cell.length_b   1.000
_cell.length_c   1.000
_cell.angle_alpha   90.00
_cell.angle_beta   90.00
_cell.angle_gamma   90.00
#
_symmetry.space_group_name_H-M   'P 1'
#
loop_
_entity.id
_entity.type
_entity.pdbx_description
1 polymer ?
#
loop_
_entity_poly.entity_id
_entity_poly.type
_entity_poly.pdbx_seq_one_letter_code
_entity_poly.pdbx_strand_id
1 'polypeptide(L)' 'MPEKIYHVSDNPHITHFEPREAPARSKQTGRIVWAIGERLLHNYLLPRDCPRVTYYVGKNTSAADAE' A
#
# COMPACT_ATOMS: atom_id res chain seq x y z
N MET A 1 -14.88 4.41 13.06
CA MET A 1 -14.93 4.92 11.67
C MET A 1 -14.48 3.79 10.76
N PRO A 2 -15.06 3.62 9.56
CA PRO A 2 -14.58 2.62 8.61
C PRO A 2 -13.13 2.94 8.19
N GLU A 3 -12.35 1.91 7.88
CA GLU A 3 -10.97 2.08 7.39
C GLU A 3 -10.98 2.83 6.05
N LYS A 4 -10.12 3.85 5.92
CA LYS A 4 -9.87 4.50 4.63
C LYS A 4 -8.89 3.66 3.83
N ILE A 5 -9.27 3.36 2.59
CA ILE A 5 -8.45 2.62 1.64
C ILE A 5 -8.17 3.50 0.42
N TYR A 6 -6.99 3.30 -0.15
CA TYR A 6 -6.46 4.14 -1.23
C TYR A 6 -6.00 3.28 -2.40
N HIS A 7 -6.10 3.82 -3.61
CA HIS A 7 -5.40 3.32 -4.77
C HIS A 7 -4.38 4.36 -5.20
N VAL A 8 -3.14 3.94 -5.43
CA VAL A 8 -2.06 4.82 -5.87
C VAL A 8 -1.43 4.24 -7.12
N SER A 9 -1.29 5.06 -8.16
CA SER A 9 -0.79 4.66 -9.46
C SER A 9 -0.10 5.84 -10.14
N ASP A 10 1.05 5.58 -10.75
CA ASP A 10 1.75 6.54 -11.60
C ASP A 10 1.10 6.67 -12.99
N ASN A 11 0.16 5.78 -13.33
CA ASN A 11 -0.61 5.85 -14.57
C ASN A 11 -1.85 6.74 -14.38
N PRO A 12 -1.88 7.97 -14.94
CA PRO A 12 -3.01 8.88 -14.81
C PRO A 12 -4.22 8.46 -15.67
N HIS A 13 -4.06 7.49 -16.58
CA HIS A 13 -5.13 7.04 -17.47
C HIS A 13 -6.05 5.98 -16.83
N ILE A 14 -5.84 5.61 -15.57
CA ILE A 14 -6.75 4.71 -14.86
C ILE A 14 -8.00 5.50 -14.47
N THR A 15 -9.03 5.42 -15.30
CA THR A 15 -10.33 6.08 -15.07
C THR A 15 -11.36 5.18 -14.38
N HIS A 16 -11.15 3.87 -14.44
CA HIS A 16 -12.02 2.88 -13.83
C HIS A 16 -11.20 1.70 -13.29
N PHE A 17 -11.68 1.11 -12.20
CA PHE A 17 -11.08 -0.08 -11.62
C PHE A 17 -11.84 -1.31 -12.08
N GLU A 18 -11.19 -2.15 -12.88
CA GLU A 18 -11.72 -3.47 -13.24
C GLU A 18 -11.29 -4.51 -12.18
N PRO A 19 -12.25 -5.19 -11.52
CA PRO A 19 -11.94 -6.30 -10.63
C PRO A 19 -11.20 -7.42 -11.37
N ARG A 20 -10.05 -7.83 -10.83
CA ARG A 20 -9.19 -8.89 -11.35
C ARG A 20 -9.32 -10.13 -10.49
N GLU A 21 -9.12 -11.31 -11.08
CA GLU A 21 -9.08 -12.56 -10.30
C GLU A 21 -8.07 -12.45 -9.16
N ALA A 22 -8.49 -12.89 -7.97
CA ALA A 22 -7.64 -12.90 -6.80
C ALA A 22 -6.37 -13.71 -7.07
N PRO A 23 -5.17 -13.23 -6.70
CA PRO A 23 -3.94 -13.98 -6.90
C PRO A 23 -4.01 -15.34 -6.21
N ALA A 24 -3.41 -16.37 -6.82
CA ALA A 24 -3.45 -17.74 -6.32
C ALA A 24 -2.96 -17.91 -4.86
N ARG A 25 -2.10 -17.00 -4.39
CA ARG A 25 -1.56 -17.01 -3.01
C ARG A 25 -2.32 -16.10 -2.04
N SER A 26 -3.38 -15.42 -2.50
CA SER A 26 -4.21 -14.58 -1.63
C SER A 26 -5.24 -15.43 -0.89
N LYS A 27 -5.71 -14.94 0.27
CA LYS A 27 -6.83 -15.56 1.01
C LYS A 27 -8.19 -15.13 0.44
N GLN A 28 -8.18 -14.23 -0.54
CA GLN A 28 -9.33 -13.62 -1.16
C GLN A 28 -9.77 -14.47 -2.34
N THR A 29 -11.07 -14.50 -2.60
CA THR A 29 -11.67 -15.27 -3.70
C THR A 29 -12.46 -14.37 -4.64
N GLY A 30 -12.63 -14.81 -5.88
CA GLY A 30 -13.34 -14.05 -6.91
C GLY A 30 -12.56 -12.86 -7.45
N ARG A 31 -13.30 -11.90 -8.02
CA ARG A 31 -12.72 -10.70 -8.64
C ARG A 31 -12.62 -9.55 -7.64
N ILE A 32 -11.42 -8.98 -7.52
CA ILE A 32 -11.08 -7.97 -6.52
C ILE A 32 -10.30 -6.81 -7.14
N VAL A 33 -10.34 -5.66 -6.47
CA VAL A 33 -9.46 -4.52 -6.75
C VAL A 33 -8.42 -4.40 -5.64
N TRP A 34 -7.22 -3.95 -6.01
CA TRP A 34 -6.15 -3.71 -5.04
C TRP A 34 -6.28 -2.33 -4.43
N ALA A 35 -6.21 -2.29 -3.10
CA ALA A 35 -6.19 -1.06 -2.33
C ALA A 35 -5.19 -1.17 -1.16
N ILE A 36 -4.77 -0.02 -0.66
CA ILE A 36 -3.79 0.15 0.41
C ILE A 36 -4.53 0.80 1.58
N GLY A 37 -4.45 0.18 2.76
CA GLY A 37 -4.95 0.81 3.98
C GLY A 37 -4.12 2.05 4.34
N GLU A 38 -4.77 3.06 4.91
CA GLU A 38 -4.17 4.35 5.27
C GLU A 38 -2.80 4.25 5.95
N ARG A 39 -2.65 3.28 6.86
CA ARG A 39 -1.41 3.03 7.61
C ARG A 39 -0.18 2.82 6.71
N LEU A 40 -0.35 2.24 5.52
CA LEU A 40 0.74 1.91 4.61
C LEU A 40 0.81 2.84 3.39
N LEU A 41 -0.05 3.86 3.32
CA LEU A 41 -0.14 4.76 2.16
C LEU A 41 1.20 5.42 1.82
N HIS A 42 1.97 5.83 2.83
CA HIS A 42 3.27 6.47 2.68
C HIS A 42 4.28 5.67 1.84
N ASN A 43 4.15 4.33 1.81
CA ASN A 43 5.00 3.46 1.00
C ASN A 43 4.78 3.64 -0.51
N TYR A 44 3.72 4.33 -0.92
CA TYR A 44 3.28 4.43 -2.32
C TYR A 44 3.22 5.87 -2.85
N LEU A 45 3.53 6.89 -2.03
CA LEU A 45 3.42 8.31 -2.43
C LEU A 45 4.55 8.81 -3.35
N LEU A 46 5.60 8.01 -3.54
CA LEU A 46 6.70 8.31 -4.46
C LEU A 46 6.58 7.46 -5.73
N PRO A 47 7.23 7.83 -6.86
CA PRO A 47 7.19 7.07 -8.11
C PRO A 47 7.67 5.62 -7.95
N ARG A 48 7.07 4.66 -8.66
CA ARG A 48 7.30 3.21 -8.50
C ARG A 48 8.77 2.81 -8.52
N ASP A 49 9.55 3.40 -9.41
CA ASP A 49 10.96 3.09 -9.61
C ASP A 49 11.90 3.82 -8.64
N CYS A 50 11.35 4.61 -7.70
CA CYS A 50 12.12 5.19 -6.61
C CYS A 50 12.48 4.09 -5.58
N PRO A 51 13.75 3.93 -5.20
CA PRO A 51 14.13 3.04 -4.11
C PRO A 51 13.52 3.57 -2.80
N ARG A 52 12.73 2.72 -2.12
CA ARG A 52 12.05 3.08 -0.87
C ARG A 52 12.55 2.19 0.25
N VAL A 53 13.00 2.82 1.34
CA VAL A 53 13.29 2.16 2.61
C VAL A 53 12.45 2.84 3.67
N THR A 54 11.48 2.11 4.21
CA THR A 54 10.65 2.56 5.33
C THR A 54 10.93 1.68 6.54
N TYR A 55 11.17 2.29 7.68
CA TYR A 55 11.40 1.61 8.94
C TYR A 55 10.30 1.97 9.94
N TYR A 56 10.08 1.08 10.89
CA TYR A 56 9.18 1.30 12.02
C TYR A 56 9.97 1.13 13.30
N VAL A 57 9.59 1.90 14.32
CA VAL A 57 10.12 1.72 15.68
C VAL A 57 9.81 0.29 16.14
N GLY A 58 10.85 -0.43 16.54
CA GLY A 58 10.78 -1.77 17.10
C GLY A 58 11.36 -1.82 18.51
N LYS A 59 11.33 -3.02 19.13
CA LYS A 59 11.82 -3.25 20.50
C LYS A 59 13.27 -2.84 20.77
N ASN A 60 14.09 -2.73 19.72
CA ASN A 60 15.52 -2.42 19.80
C ASN A 60 15.84 -1.02 19.22
N THR A 61 14.83 -0.25 18.81
CA THR A 61 15.01 1.12 18.32
C THR A 61 15.31 2.03 19.51
N SER A 62 16.41 2.78 19.48
CA SER A 62 16.71 3.73 20.56
C SER A 62 15.78 4.94 20.49
N ALA A 63 15.72 5.75 21.55
CA ALA A 63 14.94 6.99 21.52
C ALA A 63 15.45 7.97 20.43
N ALA A 64 16.75 7.98 20.16
CA ALA A 64 17.34 8.83 19.13
C ALA A 64 17.01 8.36 17.69
N ASP A 65 16.72 7.08 17.48
CA ASP A 65 16.33 6.53 16.18
C ASP A 65 14.83 6.76 15.86
N ALA A 66 14.05 7.20 16.84
CA ALA A 66 12.59 7.34 16.74
C ALA A 66 12.11 8.80 16.55
N GLU A 67 13.02 9.76 16.59
CA GLU A 67 12.81 11.19 16.29
C GLU A 67 12.90 11.45 14.78
#